data_AF-A0A4S2AJ16-F1
#
_entry.id   AF-A0A4S2AJ16-F1
#
_cell.length_a   1.000
_cell.length_b   1.000
_cell.length_c   1.000
_cell.angle_alpha   90.00
_cell.angle_beta   90.00
_cell.angle_gamma   90.00
#
_symmetry.space_group_name_H-M   'P 1'
#
loop_
_entity.id
_entity.type
_entity.pdbx_description
1 polymer ?
#
loop_
_entity_poly.entity_id
_entity_poly.type
_entity_poly.pdbx_seq_one_letter_code
_entity_poly.pdbx_strand_id
1 'polypeptide(L)' 'MFDYMTVQETAKLWGISERQVQKLCKANRIEGVIHLTHVWLIPRYTEKPADMRRKNY' A
#
# COMPACT_ATOMS: atom_id res chain seq x y z
N MET A 1 13.23 13.11 7.03
CA MET A 1 13.73 11.77 6.71
C MET A 1 12.60 11.03 6.02
N PHE A 2 12.75 10.60 4.76
CA PHE A 2 11.68 9.88 4.08
C PHE A 2 11.65 8.43 4.60
N ASP A 3 10.64 8.11 5.41
CA ASP A 3 10.49 6.78 6.00
C ASP A 3 9.61 5.94 5.07
N TYR A 4 10.23 5.04 4.33
CA TYR A 4 9.55 4.08 3.45
C TYR A 4 9.51 2.72 4.12
N MET A 5 8.46 1.97 3.84
CA MET A 5 8.32 0.58 4.21
C MET A 5 8.07 -0.28 2.99
N THR A 6 8.40 -1.56 3.14
CA THR A 6 8.21 -2.57 2.10
C THR A 6 6.75 -3.03 2.02
N VAL A 7 6.42 -3.73 0.93
CA VAL A 7 5.12 -4.41 0.77
C VAL A 7 4.80 -5.31 1.96
N GLN A 8 5.79 -6.04 2.48
CA GLN A 8 5.61 -6.99 3.57
C GLN A 8 5.26 -6.30 4.89
N GLU A 9 5.97 -5.22 5.20
CA GLU A 9 5.69 -4.41 6.39
C GLU A 9 4.33 -3.74 6.29
N THR A 10 4.00 -3.19 5.11
CA THR A 10 2.70 -2.59 4.85
C THR A 10 1.57 -3.61 4.97
N ALA A 11 1.78 -4.83 4.45
CA ALA A 11 0.84 -5.94 4.55
C ALA A 11 0.54 -6.29 6.02
N LYS A 12 1.57 -6.38 6.85
CA LYS A 12 1.44 -6.59 8.31
C LYS A 12 0.72 -5.44 8.99
N LEU A 13 1.07 -4.19 8.66
CA LEU A 13 0.50 -2.99 9.28
C LEU A 13 -0.98 -2.81 8.93
N TRP A 14 -1.37 -3.05 7.69
CA TRP A 14 -2.75 -2.94 7.22
C TRP A 14 -3.59 -4.20 7.46
N GLY A 15 -2.97 -5.27 7.94
CA GLY A 15 -3.59 -6.58 8.13
C GLY A 15 -4.14 -7.17 6.84
N ILE A 16 -3.45 -6.97 5.71
CA ILE A 16 -3.86 -7.49 4.40
C ILE A 16 -2.75 -8.33 3.76
N SER A 17 -3.09 -9.11 2.73
CA SER A 17 -2.09 -9.87 1.98
C SER A 17 -1.18 -8.96 1.15
N GLU A 18 0.09 -9.36 0.96
CA GLU A 18 1.04 -8.67 0.06
C GLU A 18 0.48 -8.47 -1.35
N ARG A 19 -0.27 -9.47 -1.86
CA ARG A 19 -0.97 -9.38 -3.14
C ARG A 19 -1.98 -8.23 -3.18
N GLN A 20 -2.70 -7.97 -2.09
CA GLN A 20 -3.60 -6.82 -2.02
C GLN A 20 -2.83 -5.50 -1.97
N VAL A 21 -1.74 -5.43 -1.21
CA VAL A 21 -0.86 -4.24 -1.20
C VAL A 21 -0.35 -3.94 -2.62
N GLN A 22 0.13 -4.95 -3.34
CA GLN A 22 0.58 -4.80 -4.74
C GLN A 22 -0.55 -4.34 -5.66
N LYS A 23 -1.78 -4.83 -5.47
CA LYS A 23 -2.94 -4.33 -6.22
C LYS A 23 -3.23 -2.86 -5.94
N LEU A 24 -3.12 -2.42 -4.68
CA LEU A 24 -3.30 -1.02 -4.30
C LEU A 24 -2.21 -0.12 -4.89
N CYS A 25 -0.96 -0.60 -4.89
CA CYS A 25 0.16 0.08 -5.52
C CYS A 25 -0.04 0.19 -7.04
N LYS A 26 -0.39 -0.91 -7.72
CA LYS A 26 -0.68 -0.91 -9.16
C LYS A 26 -1.88 -0.04 -9.55
N ALA A 27 -2.86 0.08 -8.64
CA ALA A 27 -4.03 0.92 -8.85
C ALA A 27 -3.78 2.40 -8.55
N ASN A 28 -2.53 2.80 -8.28
CA ASN A 28 -2.14 4.17 -7.92
C ASN A 28 -3.01 4.77 -6.79
N ARG A 29 -3.44 3.94 -5.84
CA ARG A 29 -4.28 4.37 -4.70
C ARG A 29 -3.46 4.88 -3.50
N ILE A 30 -2.14 4.84 -3.61
CA ILE A 30 -1.19 5.16 -2.55
C ILE A 30 -0.28 6.24 -3.13
N GLU A 31 -0.40 7.47 -2.61
CA GLU A 31 0.45 8.58 -3.05
C GLU A 31 1.88 8.42 -2.52
N GLY A 32 2.85 8.83 -3.32
CA GLY A 32 4.27 8.74 -2.95
C GLY A 32 4.86 7.33 -3.01
N VAL A 33 4.13 6.36 -3.57
CA VAL A 33 4.67 5.03 -3.85
C VAL A 33 5.71 5.08 -4.96
N ILE A 34 6.85 4.41 -4.73
CA ILE A 34 7.93 4.29 -5.71
C ILE A 34 8.03 2.82 -6.13
N HIS A 35 7.95 2.56 -7.44
CA HIS A 35 8.21 1.25 -8.02
C HIS A 35 9.65 1.16 -8.51
N LEU A 36 10.49 0.42 -7.79
CA LEU A 36 11.88 0.16 -8.13
C LEU A 36 12.04 -1.28 -8.62
N THR A 37 12.02 -1.46 -9.93
CA THR A 37 12.23 -2.72 -10.67
C THR A 37 11.33 -3.89 -10.25
N HIS A 38 11.53 -4.43 -9.05
CA HIS A 38 10.77 -5.54 -8.45
C HIS A 38 10.19 -5.24 -7.06
N VAL A 39 10.45 -4.06 -6.50
CA VAL A 39 10.06 -3.68 -5.14
C VAL A 39 9.20 -2.43 -5.17
N TRP A 40 8.18 -2.42 -4.32
CA TRP A 40 7.39 -1.23 -4.03
C TRP A 40 7.87 -0.62 -2.71
N LEU A 41 8.24 0.65 -2.75
CA LEU A 41 8.47 1.47 -1.56
C LEU A 41 7.20 2.24 -1.27
N ILE A 42 6.62 1.99 -0.10
CA ILE A 42 5.38 2.60 0.35
C ILE A 42 5.73 3.56 1.48
N PRO A 43 5.32 4.83 1.42
CA PRO A 43 5.63 5.74 2.51
C PRO A 43 4.94 5.32 3.81
N ARG A 44 5.64 5.44 4.94
CA ARG A 44 5.07 5.04 6.24
C ARG A 44 3.92 5.91 6.71
N TYR A 45 3.88 7.15 6.25
CA TYR A 45 2.80 8.09 6.55
C TYR A 45 1.51 7.76 5.77
N THR A 46 1.53 6.79 4.84
CA THR A 46 0.35 6.48 4.06
C THR A 46 -0.62 5.58 4.82
N GLU A 47 -1.83 6.07 5.03
CA GLU A 47 -2.91 5.29 5.61
C GLU A 47 -3.52 4.31 4.59
N LYS A 48 -4.16 3.25 5.12
CA LYS A 48 -4.82 2.26 4.29
C LYS A 48 -5.94 2.94 3.49
N PRO A 49 -5.91 2.91 2.15
CA PRO A 49 -6.97 3.51 1.34
C PRO A 49 -8.30 2.81 1.61
N ALA A 50 -9.39 3.59 1.70
CA ALA A 50 -10.72 3.06 1.97
C ALA A 50 -11.09 1.91 1.03
N ASP A 51 -11.58 0.80 1.58
CA ASP A 51 -11.96 -0.36 0.78
C ASP A 51 -13.27 -0.06 0.04
N MET A 52 -13.18 0.25 -1.26
CA MET A 52 -14.33 0.57 -2.11
C MET A 52 -15.27 -0.64 -2.34
N ARG A 53 -14.91 -1.83 -1.83
CA ARG A 53 -15.80 -3.00 -1.89
C ARG A 53 -16.97 -2.91 -0.92
N ARG A 54 -16.89 -2.09 0.14
CA ARG A 54 -18.04 -1.84 1.01
C ARG A 54 -18.88 -0.71 0.41
N LYS A 55 -19.97 -1.08 -0.28
CA LYS A 55 -21.15 -0.21 -0.33
C LYS A 55 -21.64 -0.10 1.11
N ASN A 56 -21.43 1.05 1.76
CA ASN A 56 -22.26 1.40 2.91
C ASN A 56 -23.67 1.58 2.37
N TYR A 57 -24.55 0.61 2.66
CA TYR A 57 -25.99 0.79 2.53
C TYR A 57 -26.49 1.54 3.78
#